data_AF-A0A5D2C5P2-F1
#
_entry.id   AF-A0A5D2C5P2-F1
#
_cell.length_a   1.000
_cell.length_b   1.000
_cell.length_c   1.000
_cell.angle_alpha   90.00
_cell.angle_beta   90.00
_cell.angle_gamma   90.00
#
_symmetry.space_group_name_H-M   'P 1'
#
loop_
_entity.id
_entity.type
_entity.pdbx_description
1 polymer ?
#
loop_
_entity_poly.entity_id
_entity_poly.type
_entity_poly.pdbx_seq_one_letter_code
_entity_poly.pdbx_strand_id
1 'polypeptide(L)'
;MANRSLVSLYKFLFRHPFQSSAKPTSPFLFKSLSPFQTQLAANSVPSPRPASFRFPVFQTSQVQHPIYHILRKYSSESPASKLDVNKEVDSINLKFAEAREEIEMAMESKETVYFNEEAECARAVVKEVLDMFEGLLGKLPEAEKAALQRSMGLKIEQLKAELQQLDD
;
A
#
# COMPACT_ATOMS: atom_id res chain seq x y z
N MET A 1 49.39 -2.33 6.65
CA MET A 1 49.45 -3.34 5.57
C MET A 1 48.33 -4.35 5.82
N ALA A 2 47.40 -4.50 4.85
CA ALA A 2 46.51 -5.65 4.62
C ALA A 2 45.55 -6.12 5.77
N ASN A 3 44.30 -6.52 5.55
CA ASN A 3 43.48 -6.67 4.36
C ASN A 3 41.99 -6.81 4.74
N ARG A 4 41.14 -6.51 3.75
CA ARG A 4 39.68 -6.58 3.70
C ARG A 4 39.11 -8.00 3.87
N SER A 5 37.85 -8.09 4.28
CA SER A 5 36.87 -8.94 3.59
C SER A 5 35.45 -8.37 3.72
N LEU A 6 34.88 -8.03 2.55
CA LEU A 6 33.46 -7.74 2.33
C LEU A 6 32.76 -9.08 2.11
N VAL A 7 31.73 -9.39 2.88
CA VAL A 7 30.88 -10.55 2.61
C VAL A 7 29.56 -10.02 2.05
N SER A 8 29.46 -10.08 0.72
CA SER A 8 28.22 -9.96 -0.03
C SER A 8 27.60 -11.35 -0.14
N LEU A 9 26.34 -11.51 0.29
CA LEU A 9 25.55 -12.71 0.05
C LEU A 9 24.27 -12.33 -0.70
N TYR A 10 24.44 -12.24 -2.02
CA TYR A 10 23.37 -12.26 -3.00
C TYR A 10 22.82 -13.68 -3.14
N LYS A 11 21.60 -13.93 -2.65
CA LYS A 11 20.83 -15.19 -2.75
C LYS A 11 19.35 -14.82 -2.49
N PHE A 12 18.31 -15.15 -3.25
CA PHE A 12 18.10 -16.07 -4.36
C PHE A 12 16.81 -15.64 -5.11
N LEU A 13 16.93 -15.51 -6.43
CA LEU A 13 15.96 -15.72 -7.50
C LEU A 13 14.47 -15.95 -7.15
N PHE A 14 13.64 -14.97 -7.52
CA PHE A 14 12.20 -15.11 -7.77
C PHE A 14 11.90 -16.34 -8.66
N ARG A 15 11.19 -17.33 -8.10
CA ARG A 15 10.73 -18.51 -8.85
C ARG A 15 9.28 -18.81 -8.49
N HIS A 16 8.36 -18.12 -9.14
CA HIS A 16 6.97 -18.57 -9.25
C HIS A 16 6.53 -18.54 -10.73
N PRO A 17 6.26 -19.69 -11.36
CA PRO A 17 5.55 -19.72 -12.63
C PRO A 17 4.07 -19.44 -12.37
N PHE A 18 3.55 -18.37 -12.98
CA PHE A 18 2.12 -18.07 -13.01
C PHE A 18 1.35 -19.26 -13.59
N GLN A 19 0.56 -19.94 -12.77
CA GLN A 19 -0.39 -20.94 -13.24
C GLN A 19 -1.64 -20.24 -13.81
N SER A 20 -1.96 -20.59 -15.05
CA SER A 20 -3.19 -20.27 -15.76
C SER A 20 -4.41 -20.84 -15.04
N SER A 21 -5.45 -20.02 -14.82
CA SER A 21 -6.78 -20.49 -14.42
C SER A 21 -7.84 -20.12 -15.45
N ALA A 22 -8.70 -21.08 -15.76
CA ALA A 22 -9.64 -21.08 -16.86
C ALA A 22 -11.01 -20.44 -16.49
N LYS A 23 -11.65 -19.95 -17.56
CA LYS A 23 -12.98 -19.33 -17.71
C LYS A 23 -14.09 -19.77 -16.72
N PRO A 24 -14.97 -18.85 -16.28
CA PRO A 24 -16.24 -19.22 -15.69
C PRO A 24 -17.30 -19.53 -16.77
N THR A 25 -17.87 -20.74 -16.71
CA THR A 25 -19.03 -21.19 -17.48
C THR A 25 -20.28 -20.93 -16.63
N SER A 26 -21.18 -20.04 -17.06
CA SER A 26 -22.51 -19.88 -16.43
C SER A 26 -23.58 -20.54 -17.29
N PRO A 27 -24.40 -21.45 -16.72
CA PRO A 27 -25.71 -21.69 -17.28
C PRO A 27 -26.75 -21.83 -16.17
N PHE A 28 -27.52 -20.78 -15.86
CA PHE A 28 -28.83 -20.99 -15.23
C PHE A 28 -29.87 -20.04 -15.82
N LEU A 29 -30.81 -20.66 -16.53
CA LEU A 29 -32.05 -20.14 -17.05
C LEU A 29 -33.16 -20.90 -16.28
N PHE A 30 -34.22 -20.21 -15.88
CA PHE A 30 -35.65 -20.59 -16.00
C PHE A 30 -36.54 -19.95 -14.90
N LYS A 31 -37.50 -19.11 -15.35
CA LYS A 31 -38.97 -19.10 -15.08
C LYS A 31 -39.45 -19.16 -13.60
N SER A 32 -40.50 -18.49 -13.09
CA SER A 32 -41.71 -17.90 -13.67
C SER A 32 -42.64 -17.34 -12.54
N LEU A 33 -43.33 -16.22 -12.82
CA LEU A 33 -44.71 -15.76 -12.48
C LEU A 33 -45.32 -15.72 -11.06
N SER A 34 -45.90 -14.52 -10.77
CA SER A 34 -47.26 -14.19 -10.23
C SER A 34 -47.30 -13.38 -8.90
N PRO A 35 -48.44 -12.79 -8.45
CA PRO A 35 -49.25 -11.73 -9.08
C PRO A 35 -49.72 -10.59 -8.10
N PHE A 36 -50.32 -9.52 -8.67
CA PHE A 36 -51.15 -8.45 -8.03
C PHE A 36 -50.43 -7.37 -7.19
N GLN A 37 -50.82 -6.08 -7.10
CA GLN A 37 -51.82 -5.21 -7.72
C GLN A 37 -51.70 -3.86 -6.97
N THR A 38 -51.50 -2.71 -7.64
CA THR A 38 -52.09 -1.44 -7.18
C THR A 38 -52.20 -0.43 -8.32
N GLN A 39 -53.42 0.09 -8.43
CA GLN A 39 -53.95 1.20 -9.24
C GLN A 39 -53.06 2.47 -9.22
N LEU A 40 -52.99 3.20 -10.34
CA LEU A 40 -53.57 4.56 -10.47
C LEU A 40 -53.11 5.29 -11.74
N ALA A 41 -54.10 5.94 -12.36
CA ALA A 41 -54.05 7.20 -13.11
C ALA A 41 -53.34 7.26 -14.48
N ALA A 42 -54.16 7.61 -15.48
CA ALA A 42 -53.79 8.05 -16.81
C ALA A 42 -52.92 9.32 -16.78
N ASN A 43 -51.97 9.41 -17.71
CA ASN A 43 -51.80 10.57 -18.61
C ASN A 43 -50.76 10.23 -19.70
N SER A 44 -51.18 10.41 -20.94
CA SER A 44 -50.46 10.10 -22.17
C SER A 44 -49.36 11.11 -22.47
N VAL A 45 -48.11 10.65 -22.71
CA VAL A 45 -47.14 11.33 -23.60
C VAL A 45 -46.24 10.25 -24.25
N PRO A 46 -45.90 10.31 -25.56
CA PRO A 46 -45.19 9.24 -26.26
C PRO A 46 -43.67 9.30 -26.05
N SER A 47 -43.07 8.16 -25.72
CA SER A 47 -41.61 7.92 -25.72
C SER A 47 -41.16 7.37 -27.08
N PRO A 48 -40.06 7.86 -27.69
CA PRO A 48 -39.56 7.33 -28.95
C PRO A 48 -38.70 6.06 -28.76
N ARG A 49 -38.91 5.10 -29.68
CA ARG A 49 -38.24 3.79 -29.81
C ARG A 49 -36.71 3.81 -29.64
N PRO A 50 -36.09 2.78 -29.04
CA PRO A 50 -34.68 2.48 -29.24
C PRO A 50 -34.48 1.60 -30.49
N ALA A 51 -33.67 2.09 -31.43
CA ALA A 51 -33.20 1.33 -32.57
C ALA A 51 -31.91 0.57 -32.21
N SER A 52 -31.98 -0.75 -32.36
CA SER A 52 -30.94 -1.70 -32.78
C SER A 52 -29.47 -1.32 -32.54
N PHE A 53 -28.85 -2.00 -31.58
CA PHE A 53 -27.40 -2.13 -31.46
C PHE A 53 -26.81 -2.77 -32.72
N ARG A 54 -25.97 -2.01 -33.44
CA ARG A 54 -24.99 -2.54 -34.40
C ARG A 54 -23.60 -2.29 -33.84
N PHE A 55 -22.85 -3.35 -33.60
CA PHE A 55 -21.40 -3.28 -33.34
C PHE A 55 -20.65 -2.92 -34.62
N PRO A 56 -19.52 -2.22 -34.50
CA PRO A 56 -18.31 -2.67 -35.20
C PRO A 56 -17.09 -2.68 -34.25
N VAL A 57 -16.41 -3.82 -34.16
CA VAL A 57 -15.11 -4.12 -34.82
C VAL A 57 -13.94 -3.35 -34.21
N PHE A 58 -13.10 -4.09 -33.48
CA PHE A 58 -11.79 -3.69 -33.03
C PHE A 58 -10.89 -3.38 -34.24
N GLN A 59 -10.46 -2.13 -34.37
CA GLN A 59 -9.33 -1.76 -35.20
C GLN A 59 -8.12 -1.51 -34.30
N THR A 60 -7.15 -2.41 -34.41
CA THR A 60 -5.79 -2.22 -33.92
C THR A 60 -5.16 -1.06 -34.69
N SER A 61 -4.73 -0.02 -33.98
CA SER A 61 -3.86 1.01 -34.53
C SER A 61 -2.71 1.24 -33.56
N GLN A 62 -1.51 0.91 -34.02
CA GLN A 62 -0.27 1.31 -33.37
C GLN A 62 -0.21 2.83 -33.30
N VAL A 63 0.00 3.37 -32.10
CA VAL A 63 0.52 4.73 -31.93
C VAL A 63 1.59 4.65 -30.85
N GLN A 64 2.84 4.87 -31.29
CA GLN A 64 3.98 5.10 -30.42
C GLN A 64 3.75 6.40 -29.67
N HIS A 65 3.55 6.34 -28.36
CA HIS A 65 3.59 7.54 -27.53
C HIS A 65 5.04 7.79 -27.10
N PRO A 66 5.69 8.88 -27.54
CA PRO A 66 6.94 9.30 -26.94
C PRO A 66 6.67 9.73 -25.51
N ILE A 67 7.20 8.99 -24.55
CA ILE A 67 7.24 9.42 -23.14
C ILE A 67 8.19 10.61 -23.10
N TYR A 68 7.64 11.83 -23.14
CA TYR A 68 8.38 12.99 -22.66
C TYR A 68 8.46 12.88 -21.15
N HIS A 69 9.57 12.36 -20.64
CA HIS A 69 9.96 12.52 -19.24
C HIS A 69 10.25 14.01 -19.04
N ILE A 70 9.23 14.78 -18.68
CA ILE A 70 9.42 16.14 -18.16
C ILE A 70 10.03 15.98 -16.78
N LEU A 71 11.35 15.88 -16.77
CA LEU A 71 12.20 15.96 -15.60
C LEU A 71 12.07 17.38 -15.02
N ARG A 72 11.06 17.59 -14.17
CA ARG A 72 10.92 18.81 -13.38
C ARG A 72 11.95 18.79 -12.25
N LYS A 73 13.19 19.17 -12.59
CA LYS A 73 14.25 19.50 -11.64
C LYS A 73 13.89 20.82 -10.94
N TYR A 74 13.53 20.77 -9.67
CA TYR A 74 13.71 21.91 -8.78
C TYR A 74 15.07 21.76 -8.09
N SER A 75 16.06 22.48 -8.62
CA SER A 75 17.29 22.75 -7.89
C SER A 75 17.01 23.91 -6.94
N SER A 76 17.01 23.65 -5.64
CA SER A 76 17.15 24.67 -4.61
C SER A 76 18.39 24.33 -3.81
N GLU A 77 19.55 24.73 -4.33
CA GLU A 77 20.78 24.77 -3.55
C GLU A 77 20.68 25.94 -2.56
N SER A 78 20.62 25.62 -1.28
CA SER A 78 20.93 26.55 -0.19
C SER A 78 21.99 25.89 0.70
N PRO A 79 23.13 26.55 0.97
CA PRO A 79 24.25 25.95 1.67
C PRO A 79 24.10 26.15 3.18
N ALA A 80 23.77 25.08 3.90
CA ALA A 80 24.09 24.81 5.32
C ALA A 80 23.12 23.76 5.86
N SER A 81 23.51 22.47 5.82
CA SER A 81 22.95 21.37 6.62
C SER A 81 21.46 21.49 7.00
N LYS A 82 20.60 21.78 6.03
CA LYS A 82 19.16 21.85 6.26
C LYS A 82 18.70 20.41 6.37
N LEU A 83 18.28 20.00 7.57
CA LEU A 83 17.69 18.68 7.80
C LEU A 83 16.65 18.42 6.70
N ASP A 84 16.90 17.44 5.85
CA ASP A 84 15.96 17.08 4.81
C ASP A 84 14.86 16.23 5.44
N VAL A 85 13.82 16.92 5.89
CA VAL A 85 12.66 16.33 6.57
C VAL A 85 12.03 15.21 5.73
N ASN A 86 11.96 15.39 4.40
CA ASN A 86 11.37 14.38 3.53
C ASN A 86 12.19 13.08 3.53
N LYS A 87 13.52 13.20 3.47
CA LYS A 87 14.41 12.05 3.54
C LYS A 87 14.31 11.30 4.88
N GLU A 88 14.19 12.03 5.99
CA GLU A 88 14.02 11.40 7.30
C GLU A 88 12.65 10.69 7.37
N VAL A 89 11.59 11.33 6.89
CA VAL A 89 10.25 10.72 6.78
C VAL A 89 10.26 9.46 5.91
N ASP A 90 10.95 9.48 4.78
CA ASP A 90 11.09 8.31 3.90
C ASP A 90 11.82 7.17 4.61
N SER A 91 12.83 7.51 5.40
CA SER A 91 13.59 6.52 6.20
C SER A 91 12.72 5.93 7.31
N ILE A 92 11.90 6.75 7.98
CA ILE A 92 10.89 6.27 8.95
C ILE A 92 9.87 5.35 8.25
N ASN A 93 9.39 5.71 7.06
CA ASN A 93 8.42 4.88 6.32
C ASN A 93 9.02 3.54 5.88
N LEU A 94 10.29 3.52 5.48
CA LEU A 94 10.99 2.28 5.16
C LEU A 94 11.09 1.39 6.40
N LYS A 95 11.52 1.96 7.53
CA LYS A 95 11.65 1.23 8.80
C LYS A 95 10.30 0.79 9.37
N PHE A 96 9.25 1.55 9.11
CA PHE A 96 7.87 1.20 9.44
C PHE A 96 7.40 -0.06 8.69
N ALA A 97 7.75 -0.19 7.41
CA ALA A 97 7.43 -1.38 6.64
C ALA A 97 8.16 -2.60 7.18
N GLU A 98 9.45 -2.46 7.51
CA GLU A 98 10.25 -3.50 8.16
C GLU A 98 9.65 -3.90 9.52
N ALA A 99 9.27 -2.93 10.36
CA ALA A 99 8.67 -3.20 11.66
C ALA A 99 7.39 -4.05 11.57
N ARG A 100 6.57 -3.84 10.53
CA ARG A 100 5.37 -4.63 10.29
C ARG A 100 5.67 -6.06 9.87
N GLU A 101 6.69 -6.24 9.02
CA GLU A 101 7.15 -7.57 8.61
C GLU A 101 7.66 -8.36 9.83
N GLU A 102 8.44 -7.73 10.71
CA GLU A 102 8.92 -8.35 11.95
C GLU A 102 7.78 -8.75 12.90
N ILE A 103 6.76 -7.89 13.07
CA ILE A 103 5.56 -8.25 13.85
C ILE A 103 4.84 -9.45 13.22
N GLU A 104 4.69 -9.48 11.90
CA GLU A 104 4.04 -10.60 11.20
C GLU A 104 4.81 -11.91 11.42
N MET A 105 6.14 -11.89 11.29
CA MET A 105 7.00 -13.05 11.58
C MET A 105 6.89 -13.52 13.04
N ALA A 106 6.83 -12.58 14.00
CA ALA A 106 6.63 -12.90 15.41
C ALA A 106 5.24 -13.51 15.65
N MET A 107 4.20 -13.01 14.97
CA MET A 107 2.85 -13.58 15.04
C MET A 107 2.77 -14.99 14.44
N GLU A 108 3.45 -15.26 13.32
CA GLU A 108 3.52 -16.60 12.71
C GLU A 108 4.23 -17.62 13.62
N SER A 109 5.21 -17.17 14.40
CA SER A 109 6.01 -18.01 15.30
C SER A 109 5.43 -18.14 16.71
N LYS A 110 4.27 -17.53 17.02
CA LYS A 110 3.63 -17.46 18.35
C LYS A 110 3.44 -18.80 19.06
N GLU A 111 3.21 -19.87 18.31
CA GLU A 111 3.02 -21.22 18.85
C GLU A 111 4.31 -22.04 18.90
N THR A 112 5.47 -21.40 18.68
CA THR A 112 6.77 -22.05 18.62
C THR A 112 7.68 -21.59 19.76
N VAL A 113 8.76 -22.35 19.99
CA VAL A 113 9.79 -21.97 20.96
C VAL A 113 10.60 -20.74 20.54
N TYR A 114 10.53 -20.36 19.25
CA TYR A 114 11.28 -19.23 18.73
C TYR A 114 10.63 -17.92 19.13
N PHE A 115 9.30 -17.86 19.22
CA PHE A 115 8.47 -16.67 19.47
C PHE A 115 9.12 -15.54 20.28
N ASN A 116 9.75 -15.85 21.41
CA ASN A 116 10.39 -14.85 22.26
C ASN A 116 11.52 -14.09 21.53
N GLU A 117 12.33 -14.78 20.71
CA GLU A 117 13.39 -14.18 19.90
C GLU A 117 12.80 -13.28 18.81
N GLU A 118 11.82 -13.76 18.03
CA GLU A 118 11.18 -12.94 17.00
C GLU A 118 10.40 -11.76 17.59
N ALA A 119 9.72 -11.94 18.72
CA ALA A 119 9.00 -10.87 19.39
C ALA A 119 9.94 -9.79 19.94
N GLU A 120 11.12 -10.17 20.46
CA GLU A 120 12.15 -9.19 20.85
C GLU A 120 12.70 -8.43 19.64
N CYS A 121 12.93 -9.09 18.50
CA CYS A 121 13.31 -8.43 17.25
C CYS A 121 12.25 -7.41 16.81
N ALA A 122 10.97 -7.81 16.79
CA ALA A 122 9.87 -6.90 16.47
C ALA A 122 9.80 -5.71 17.43
N ARG A 123 9.94 -5.93 18.75
CA ARG A 123 10.00 -4.87 19.76
C ARG A 123 11.15 -3.89 19.50
N ALA A 124 12.33 -4.40 19.14
CA ALA A 124 13.51 -3.58 18.85
C ALA A 124 13.30 -2.69 17.61
N VAL A 125 12.77 -3.27 16.51
CA VAL A 125 12.55 -2.51 15.26
C VAL A 125 11.45 -1.48 15.43
N VAL A 126 10.34 -1.80 16.10
CA VAL A 126 9.28 -0.82 16.41
C VAL A 126 9.83 0.32 17.27
N LYS A 127 10.64 0.01 18.28
CA LYS A 127 11.29 1.04 19.09
C LYS A 127 12.15 1.98 18.25
N GLU A 128 12.88 1.46 17.27
CA GLU A 128 13.68 2.28 16.35
C GLU A 128 12.79 3.25 15.54
N VAL A 129 11.65 2.79 15.04
CA VAL A 129 10.67 3.65 14.34
C VAL A 129 10.18 4.78 15.24
N LEU A 130 9.83 4.47 16.50
CA LEU A 130 9.38 5.46 17.48
C LEU A 130 10.47 6.49 17.79
N ASP A 131 11.69 6.03 18.04
CA ASP A 131 12.84 6.88 18.35
C ASP A 131 13.16 7.81 17.17
N MET A 132 13.11 7.31 15.93
CA MET A 132 13.32 8.14 14.72
C MET A 132 12.22 9.21 14.57
N PHE A 133 10.95 8.84 14.82
CA PHE A 133 9.83 9.76 14.73
C PHE A 133 9.90 10.85 15.81
N GLU A 134 10.13 10.47 17.07
CA GLU A 134 10.29 11.42 18.19
C GLU A 134 11.54 12.30 18.00
N GLY A 135 12.63 11.71 17.52
CA GLY A 135 13.86 12.42 17.18
C GLY A 135 13.64 13.46 16.09
N LEU A 136 12.82 13.16 15.08
CA LEU A 136 12.44 14.12 14.04
C LEU A 136 11.55 15.23 14.62
N LEU A 137 10.55 14.88 15.43
CA LEU A 137 9.72 15.86 16.13
C LEU A 137 10.54 16.79 17.05
N GLY A 138 11.62 16.30 17.66
CA GLY A 138 12.52 17.12 18.48
C GLY A 138 13.23 18.22 17.69
N LYS A 139 13.55 17.97 16.42
CA LYS A 139 14.36 18.86 15.55
C LYS A 139 13.55 19.94 14.82
N LEU A 140 12.23 19.77 14.69
CA LEU A 140 11.36 20.66 13.90
C LEU A 140 10.83 21.85 14.71
N PRO A 141 10.41 22.96 14.06
CA PRO A 141 9.62 24.00 14.70
C PRO A 141 8.16 23.54 14.93
N GLU A 142 7.46 24.15 15.88
CA GLU A 142 6.12 23.72 16.35
C GLU A 142 5.08 23.54 15.24
N ALA A 143 5.06 24.47 14.27
CA ALA A 143 4.13 24.38 13.14
C ALA A 143 4.34 23.12 12.27
N GLU A 144 5.61 22.75 12.05
CA GLU A 144 5.99 21.57 11.26
C GLU A 144 5.80 20.28 12.07
N LYS A 145 6.07 20.30 13.40
CA LYS A 145 5.77 19.18 14.29
C LYS A 145 4.29 18.80 14.23
N ALA A 146 3.40 19.77 14.36
CA ALA A 146 1.96 19.54 14.32
C ALA A 146 1.51 19.00 12.94
N ALA A 147 2.14 19.46 11.85
CA ALA A 147 1.89 18.91 10.52
C ALA A 147 2.33 17.44 10.40
N LEU A 148 3.53 17.12 10.89
CA LEU A 148 4.07 15.77 10.88
C LEU A 148 3.27 14.81 11.77
N GLN A 149 2.84 15.26 12.94
CA GLN A 149 1.97 14.48 13.83
C GLN A 149 0.61 14.19 13.19
N ARG A 150 0.01 15.13 12.45
CA ARG A 150 -1.24 14.88 11.72
C ARG A 150 -1.07 13.85 10.61
N SER A 151 0.08 13.84 9.92
CA SER A 151 0.31 12.93 8.79
C SER A 151 0.76 11.53 9.20
N MET A 152 1.54 11.40 10.29
CA MET A 152 2.15 10.14 10.71
C MET A 152 1.67 9.64 12.07
N GLY A 153 1.09 10.48 12.92
CA GLY A 153 0.73 10.11 14.30
C GLY A 153 -0.20 8.90 14.37
N LEU A 154 -1.22 8.85 13.51
CA LEU A 154 -2.12 7.69 13.44
C LEU A 154 -1.38 6.40 13.05
N LYS A 155 -0.41 6.48 12.12
CA LYS A 155 0.38 5.31 11.71
C LYS A 155 1.22 4.80 12.87
N ILE A 156 1.83 5.70 13.63
CA ILE A 156 2.64 5.35 14.81
C ILE A 156 1.79 4.68 15.89
N GLU A 157 0.61 5.21 16.18
CA GLU A 157 -0.31 4.59 17.15
C GLU A 157 -0.82 3.22 16.68
N GLN A 158 -1.08 3.07 15.38
CA GLN A 158 -1.43 1.77 14.82
C GLN A 158 -0.29 0.75 14.97
N LEU A 159 0.96 1.15 14.72
CA LEU A 159 2.11 0.25 14.88
C LEU A 159 2.28 -0.20 16.34
N LYS A 160 2.07 0.69 17.30
CA LYS A 160 2.08 0.33 18.73
C LYS A 160 0.98 -0.68 19.07
N ALA A 161 -0.22 -0.49 18.52
CA ALA A 161 -1.32 -1.42 18.72
C ALA A 161 -1.06 -2.79 18.08
N GLU A 162 -0.40 -2.83 16.92
CA GLU A 162 0.04 -4.07 16.29
C GLU A 162 1.11 -4.78 17.13
N LEU A 163 2.09 -4.04 17.66
CA LEU A 163 3.10 -4.61 18.56
C LEU A 163 2.47 -5.21 19.83
N GLN A 164 1.46 -4.56 20.40
CA GLN A 164 0.77 -5.03 21.59
C GLN A 164 0.12 -6.41 21.41
N GLN A 165 -0.21 -6.81 20.17
CA GLN A 165 -0.78 -8.14 19.89
C GLN A 165 0.21 -9.29 20.18
N LEU A 166 1.51 -8.98 20.29
CA LEU A 166 2.53 -9.94 20.72
C LEU A 166 2.52 -10.17 22.23
N ASP A 167 1.92 -9.28 23.03
CA ASP A 167 1.87 -9.40 24.49
C ASP A 167 0.60 -10.11 24.98
N ASP A 168 -0.42 -10.22 24.11
CA ASP A 168 -1.69 -10.92 24.35
C ASP A 168 -1.60 -12.42 24.02
#